data_AF-A0A537R0G5-F1
#
_entry.id   AF-A0A537R0G5-F1
#
_cell.length_a   1.000
_cell.length_b   1.000
_cell.length_c   1.000
_cell.angle_alpha   90.00
_cell.angle_beta   90.00
_cell.angle_gamma   90.00
#
_symmetry.space_group_name_H-M   'P 1'
#
loop_
_entity.id
_entity.type
_entity.pdbx_description
1 polymer ?
#
loop_
_entity_poly.entity_id
_entity_poly.type
_entity_poly.pdbx_seq_one_letter_code
_entity_poly.pdbx_strand_id
1 'polypeptide(L)'
;MHVRWLRRSRTGLAVAAMLAFALGPVPAALAQSATVKLFKIITAKDEVEIGLTDEELRSFGAGPDIDVLAKKLADAGQITVWQYAVQRAPDGTTRHAALKRVAIFKADTLRIEPFNPAPLKAVPPGTAQ
;
A
#
# COMPACT_ATOMS: atom_id res chain seq x y z
N MET A 1 47.00 -24.73 -54.07
CA MET A 1 48.13 -23.92 -53.57
C MET A 1 47.84 -22.47 -53.89
N HIS A 2 47.68 -21.59 -52.89
CA HIS A 2 48.25 -20.24 -52.85
C HIS A 2 47.61 -19.44 -51.69
N VAL A 3 48.49 -19.09 -50.76
CA VAL A 3 48.27 -18.28 -49.57
C VAL A 3 47.79 -16.88 -49.98
N ARG A 4 46.73 -16.37 -49.33
CA ARG A 4 46.43 -14.93 -49.35
C ARG A 4 46.70 -14.33 -47.99
N TRP A 5 47.69 -13.45 -48.01
CA TRP A 5 48.36 -12.82 -46.90
C TRP A 5 47.47 -11.86 -46.11
N LEU A 6 47.68 -11.89 -44.80
CA LEU A 6 47.16 -10.96 -43.80
C LEU A 6 47.71 -9.55 -44.07
N ARG A 7 46.82 -8.55 -44.17
CA ARG A 7 47.20 -7.14 -44.04
C ARG A 7 46.48 -6.55 -42.83
N ARG A 8 47.23 -6.48 -41.71
CA ARG A 8 47.14 -5.41 -40.69
C ARG A 8 47.04 -4.07 -41.44
N SER A 9 46.27 -3.07 -41.06
CA SER A 9 45.94 -2.48 -39.76
C SER A 9 44.89 -1.38 -40.06
N ARG A 10 44.12 -0.82 -39.15
CA ARG A 10 44.50 0.16 -38.12
C ARG A 10 43.25 0.45 -37.28
N THR A 11 43.45 0.47 -35.98
CA THR A 11 42.58 1.06 -34.95
C THR A 11 42.11 2.46 -35.35
N GLY A 12 40.82 2.73 -35.19
CA GLY A 12 40.20 4.06 -35.30
C GLY A 12 38.98 4.12 -34.38
N LEU A 13 39.17 4.73 -33.22
CA LEU A 13 38.16 5.01 -32.20
C LEU A 13 37.19 6.08 -32.73
N ALA A 14 35.87 5.88 -32.61
CA ALA A 14 34.91 6.98 -32.63
C ALA A 14 33.77 6.69 -31.65
N VAL A 15 33.79 7.47 -30.58
CA VAL A 15 32.94 7.43 -29.38
C VAL A 15 31.72 8.34 -29.60
N ALA A 16 30.55 7.80 -29.21
CA ALA A 16 29.35 8.43 -28.61
C ALA A 16 28.73 9.74 -29.15
N ALA A 17 27.39 9.71 -29.29
CA ALA A 17 26.38 10.71 -28.92
C ALA A 17 25.10 10.38 -29.71
N MET A 18 23.85 10.36 -29.23
CA MET A 18 23.20 10.82 -28.01
C MET A 18 21.85 10.08 -27.98
N LEU A 19 21.59 9.25 -26.96
CA LEU A 19 20.22 8.88 -26.58
C LEU A 19 19.85 9.82 -25.43
N ALA A 20 19.24 10.96 -25.77
CA ALA A 20 18.68 11.87 -24.79
C ALA A 20 17.44 11.21 -24.17
N PHE A 21 17.68 10.47 -23.09
CA PHE A 21 16.63 9.93 -22.24
C PHE A 21 16.00 11.12 -21.48
N ALA A 22 14.83 11.55 -21.94
CA ALA A 22 14.07 12.62 -21.30
C ALA A 22 13.51 12.13 -19.96
N LEU A 23 14.34 12.18 -18.91
CA LEU A 23 13.90 12.14 -17.52
C LEU A 23 13.27 13.49 -17.17
N GLY A 24 12.03 13.69 -17.61
CA GLY A 24 11.19 14.73 -17.04
C GLY A 24 10.90 14.40 -15.57
N PRO A 25 10.85 15.38 -14.66
CA PRO A 25 10.45 15.14 -13.29
C PRO A 25 9.04 14.54 -13.28
N VAL A 26 8.92 13.31 -12.80
CA VAL A 26 7.61 12.75 -12.45
C VAL A 26 7.06 13.67 -11.36
N PRO A 27 5.90 14.31 -11.56
CA PRO A 27 5.31 15.10 -10.49
C PRO A 27 5.10 14.15 -9.32
N ALA A 28 5.77 14.43 -8.21
CA ALA A 28 5.38 13.85 -6.93
C ALA A 28 3.94 14.30 -6.72
N ALA A 29 2.99 13.41 -7.04
CA ALA A 29 1.61 13.61 -6.67
C ALA A 29 1.66 13.95 -5.18
N LEU A 30 1.24 15.18 -4.86
CA LEU A 30 1.03 15.60 -3.47
C LEU A 30 0.04 14.60 -2.92
N ALA A 31 0.54 13.56 -2.26
CA ALA A 31 -0.27 12.59 -1.58
C ALA A 31 -0.99 13.40 -0.52
N GLN A 32 -2.23 13.81 -0.82
CA GLN A 32 -3.18 14.17 0.21
C GLN A 32 -3.14 12.99 1.16
N SER A 33 -2.57 13.21 2.35
CA SER A 33 -2.42 12.19 3.37
C SER A 33 -3.80 11.63 3.63
N ALA A 34 -4.13 10.50 3.00
CA ALA A 34 -5.47 9.93 3.11
C ALA A 34 -5.72 9.65 4.59
N THR A 35 -6.82 10.15 5.13
CA THR A 35 -7.16 9.87 6.52
C THR A 35 -7.51 8.40 6.61
N VAL A 36 -6.81 7.67 7.48
CA VAL A 36 -7.11 6.27 7.78
C VAL A 36 -7.97 6.21 9.03
N LYS A 37 -9.11 5.54 8.92
CA LYS A 37 -9.97 5.17 10.04
C LYS A 37 -9.68 3.73 10.41
N LEU A 38 -9.53 3.48 11.71
CA LEU A 38 -9.25 2.15 12.23
C LEU A 38 -10.52 1.51 12.81
N PHE A 39 -10.58 0.18 12.68
CA PHE A 39 -11.62 -0.64 13.25
C PHE A 39 -11.00 -1.87 13.90
N LYS A 40 -11.61 -2.35 14.98
CA LYS A 40 -11.32 -3.66 15.54
C LYS A 40 -12.29 -4.68 14.98
N ILE A 41 -11.74 -5.76 14.45
CA ILE A 41 -12.47 -6.98 14.14
C ILE A 41 -12.27 -7.92 15.32
N ILE A 42 -13.33 -8.19 16.06
CA ILE A 42 -13.31 -9.02 17.26
C ILE A 42 -14.01 -10.33 16.96
N THR A 43 -13.31 -11.44 17.19
CA THR A 43 -13.86 -12.79 17.10
C THR A 43 -13.80 -13.47 18.48
N ALA A 44 -14.31 -14.70 18.57
CA ALA A 44 -14.18 -15.49 19.79
C ALA A 44 -12.72 -15.90 20.09
N LYS A 45 -11.81 -15.86 19.09
CA LYS A 45 -10.43 -16.33 19.22
C LYS A 45 -9.44 -15.18 19.37
N ASP A 46 -9.68 -14.08 18.67
CA ASP A 46 -8.72 -13.01 18.51
C ASP A 46 -9.37 -11.67 18.14
N GLU A 47 -8.52 -10.64 18.14
CA GLU A 47 -8.84 -9.30 17.68
C GLU A 47 -7.80 -8.87 16.64
N VAL A 48 -8.27 -8.20 15.58
CA VAL A 48 -7.41 -7.62 14.55
C VAL A 48 -7.79 -6.15 14.33
N GLU A 49 -6.81 -5.25 14.43
CA GLU A 49 -6.95 -3.87 13.98
C GLU A 49 -6.84 -3.83 12.45
N ILE A 50 -7.82 -3.23 11.79
CA ILE A 50 -7.83 -2.97 10.35
C ILE A 50 -7.94 -1.48 10.09
N GLY A 51 -7.48 -1.03 8.93
CA GLY A 51 -7.59 0.37 8.52
C GLY A 51 -8.13 0.53 7.11
N LEU A 52 -8.99 1.52 6.95
CA LEU A 52 -9.60 1.92 5.68
C LEU A 52 -9.48 3.42 5.51
N THR A 53 -9.19 3.86 4.30
CA THR A 53 -9.26 5.28 3.92
C THR A 53 -10.71 5.72 3.75
N ASP A 54 -10.97 7.03 3.85
CA ASP A 54 -12.28 7.59 3.53
C ASP A 54 -12.74 7.24 2.10
N GLU A 55 -11.81 7.07 1.15
CA GLU A 55 -12.12 6.69 -0.23
C GLU A 55 -12.58 5.24 -0.34
N GLU A 56 -11.90 4.32 0.33
CA GLU A 56 -12.31 2.92 0.38
C GLU A 56 -13.69 2.77 1.03
N LEU A 57 -13.96 3.47 2.14
CA LEU A 57 -15.27 3.45 2.80
C LEU A 57 -16.39 3.99 1.89
N ARG A 58 -16.13 5.11 1.20
CA ARG A 58 -17.09 5.65 0.21
C ARG A 58 -17.33 4.70 -0.96
N SER A 59 -16.34 3.89 -1.34
CA SER A 59 -16.50 2.86 -2.37
C SER A 59 -17.39 1.69 -1.92
N PHE A 60 -17.58 1.50 -0.61
CA PHE A 60 -18.46 0.47 -0.05
C PHE A 60 -19.92 0.93 0.00
N GLY A 61 -20.16 2.24 0.12
CA GLY A 61 -21.49 2.82 0.09
C GLY A 61 -21.55 4.20 0.73
N ALA A 62 -22.76 4.73 0.87
CA ALA A 62 -23.04 5.95 1.59
C ALA A 62 -23.62 5.64 2.98
N GLY A 63 -23.21 6.39 4.00
CA GLY A 63 -23.69 6.24 5.38
C GLY A 63 -22.56 6.33 6.40
N PRO A 64 -22.85 6.11 7.69
CA PRO A 64 -21.84 6.01 8.74
C PRO A 64 -20.83 4.89 8.45
N ASP A 65 -19.55 5.13 8.71
CA ASP A 65 -18.46 4.25 8.27
C ASP A 65 -18.59 2.80 8.77
N ILE A 66 -19.04 2.62 10.03
CA ILE A 66 -19.26 1.29 10.61
C ILE A 66 -20.37 0.54 9.87
N ASP A 67 -21.44 1.24 9.50
CA ASP A 67 -22.60 0.64 8.84
C ASP A 67 -22.25 0.21 7.41
N VAL A 68 -21.53 1.05 6.66
CA VAL A 68 -21.08 0.69 5.30
C VAL A 68 -20.06 -0.44 5.31
N LEU A 69 -19.14 -0.47 6.27
CA LEU A 69 -18.20 -1.59 6.42
C LEU A 69 -18.91 -2.89 6.80
N ALA A 70 -19.81 -2.84 7.77
CA ALA A 70 -20.58 -4.01 8.20
C ALA A 70 -21.45 -4.55 7.06
N LYS A 71 -22.15 -3.68 6.34
CA LYS A 71 -22.93 -4.05 5.16
C LYS A 71 -22.06 -4.67 4.08
N LYS A 72 -20.90 -4.08 3.78
CA LYS A 72 -19.97 -4.62 2.78
C LYS A 72 -19.52 -6.04 3.12
N LEU A 73 -19.15 -6.30 4.39
CA LEU A 73 -18.77 -7.64 4.84
C LEU A 73 -19.95 -8.61 4.78
N ALA A 74 -21.14 -8.18 5.20
CA ALA A 74 -22.34 -9.00 5.19
C ALA A 74 -22.75 -9.44 3.78
N ASP A 75 -22.67 -8.52 2.81
CA ASP A 75 -23.03 -8.75 1.40
C ASP A 75 -21.97 -9.58 0.66
N ALA A 76 -20.69 -9.30 0.89
CA ALA A 76 -19.59 -9.95 0.17
C ALA A 76 -19.18 -11.31 0.76
N GLY A 77 -19.56 -11.61 2.01
CA GLY A 77 -19.13 -12.79 2.76
C GLY A 77 -17.67 -12.74 3.24
N GLN A 78 -16.81 -12.00 2.55
CA GLN A 78 -15.45 -11.68 2.97
C GLN A 78 -14.98 -10.34 2.37
N ILE A 79 -14.02 -9.69 3.03
CA ILE A 79 -13.32 -8.51 2.50
C ILE A 79 -11.81 -8.65 2.72
N THR A 80 -11.00 -8.10 1.81
CA THR A 80 -9.54 -8.02 2.02
C THR A 80 -9.14 -6.58 2.32
N VAL A 81 -8.54 -6.37 3.48
CA VAL A 81 -8.18 -5.06 4.05
C VAL A 81 -6.76 -5.07 4.58
N TRP A 82 -6.21 -3.90 4.90
CA TRP A 82 -4.94 -3.81 5.60
C TRP A 82 -5.13 -4.03 7.11
N GLN A 83 -4.34 -4.95 7.68
CA GLN A 83 -4.12 -5.03 9.12
C GLN A 83 -3.20 -3.90 9.55
N TYR A 84 -3.51 -3.29 10.69
CA TYR A 84 -2.71 -2.25 11.32
C TYR A 84 -2.10 -2.74 12.62
N ALA A 85 -0.99 -2.13 12.99
CA ALA A 85 -0.34 -2.29 14.29
C ALA A 85 0.46 -1.03 14.60
N VAL A 86 0.80 -0.86 15.88
CA VAL A 86 1.76 0.16 16.30
C VAL A 86 3.15 -0.22 15.79
N GLN A 87 3.77 0.71 15.06
CA GLN A 87 5.11 0.56 14.50
C GLN A 87 5.97 1.78 14.80
N ARG A 88 7.28 1.55 14.88
CA ARG A 88 8.28 2.61 14.99
C ARG A 88 8.80 2.96 13.60
N ALA A 89 8.66 4.22 13.22
CA ALA A 89 9.14 4.73 11.94
C ALA A 89 10.66 4.99 11.96
N PRO A 90 11.31 5.11 10.79
CA PRO A 90 12.75 5.41 10.70
C PRO A 90 13.15 6.73 11.39
N ASP A 91 12.24 7.70 11.44
CA ASP A 91 12.41 8.98 12.14
C ASP A 91 12.29 8.86 13.67
N GLY A 92 12.09 7.65 14.20
CA GLY A 92 11.90 7.42 15.62
C GLY A 92 10.54 7.89 16.16
N THR A 93 9.55 8.11 15.30
CA THR A 93 8.16 8.32 15.74
C THR A 93 7.41 6.99 15.86
N THR A 94 6.40 6.96 16.73
CA THR A 94 5.50 5.81 16.87
C THR A 94 4.16 6.15 16.20
N ARG A 95 3.63 5.23 15.40
CA ARG A 95 2.40 5.42 14.62
C ARG A 95 1.67 4.10 14.43
N HIS A 96 0.35 4.14 14.20
CA HIS A 96 -0.34 2.98 13.63
C HIS A 96 -0.05 2.94 12.13
N ALA A 97 0.54 1.84 11.67
CA ALA A 97 0.88 1.67 10.26
C ALA A 97 0.40 0.31 9.75
N ALA A 98 0.13 0.25 8.45
CA ALA A 98 -0.23 -0.98 7.77
C ALA A 98 0.90 -2.02 7.93
N LEU A 99 0.51 -3.25 8.25
CA LEU A 99 1.41 -4.39 8.43
C LEU A 99 1.35 -5.32 7.21
N LYS A 100 0.17 -5.83 6.90
CA LYS A 100 -0.07 -6.77 5.79
C LYS A 100 -1.54 -6.75 5.41
N ARG A 101 -1.88 -7.28 4.23
CA ARG A 101 -3.28 -7.51 3.85
C ARG A 101 -3.80 -8.78 4.51
N VAL A 102 -5.05 -8.72 4.98
CA VAL A 102 -5.76 -9.85 5.60
C VAL A 102 -7.16 -9.97 5.00
N ALA A 103 -7.62 -11.21 4.83
CA ALA A 103 -9.01 -11.49 4.50
C ALA A 103 -9.82 -11.65 5.80
N ILE A 104 -10.86 -10.84 5.94
CA ILE A 104 -11.84 -10.92 7.02
C ILE A 104 -13.07 -11.64 6.47
N PHE A 105 -13.40 -12.78 7.07
CA PHE A 105 -14.58 -13.57 6.72
C PHE A 105 -15.75 -13.19 7.61
N LYS A 106 -16.95 -13.18 7.05
CA LYS A 106 -18.19 -13.12 7.83
C LYS A 106 -18.25 -14.35 8.74
N ALA A 107 -18.56 -14.12 10.02
CA ALA A 107 -18.78 -15.16 11.00
C ALA A 107 -19.84 -14.72 12.02
N ASP A 108 -20.55 -15.67 12.62
CA ASP A 108 -21.74 -15.39 13.45
C ASP A 108 -21.45 -14.56 14.70
N THR A 109 -20.25 -14.71 15.28
CA THR A 109 -19.83 -14.00 16.49
C THR A 109 -18.86 -12.86 16.22
N LEU A 110 -18.68 -12.47 14.95
CA LEU A 110 -17.82 -11.36 14.58
C LEU A 110 -18.47 -10.04 14.95
N ARG A 111 -17.70 -9.17 15.61
CA ARG A 111 -18.08 -7.78 15.90
C ARG A 111 -17.08 -6.82 15.27
N ILE A 112 -17.59 -5.71 14.75
CA ILE A 112 -16.80 -4.60 14.23
C ILE A 112 -16.98 -3.43 15.18
N GLU A 113 -15.89 -2.87 15.69
CA GLU A 113 -15.92 -1.68 16.54
C GLU A 113 -15.04 -0.58 15.93
N PRO A 114 -15.43 0.71 16.00
CA PRO A 114 -14.53 1.81 15.65
C PRO A 114 -13.37 1.85 16.64
N PHE A 115 -12.16 2.10 16.15
CA PHE A 115 -10.98 2.21 16.99
C PHE A 115 -10.34 3.58 16.83
N ASN A 116 -10.17 4.29 17.95
CA ASN A 116 -9.48 5.57 17.99
C ASN A 116 -8.01 5.35 18.33
N PRO A 117 -7.06 5.61 17.40
CA PRO A 117 -5.63 5.41 17.65
C PRO A 117 -4.98 6.49 18.52
N ALA A 118 -5.71 7.54 18.94
CA ALA A 118 -5.14 8.62 19.71
C ALA A 118 -4.42 8.13 20.99
N PRO A 119 -3.23 8.67 21.32
CA PRO A 119 -2.60 9.86 20.72
C PRO A 119 -1.78 9.58 19.45
N LEU A 120 -1.67 8.32 19.01
CA LEU A 120 -0.92 7.95 17.82
C LEU A 120 -1.72 8.29 16.55
N LYS A 121 -1.00 8.64 15.48
CA LYS A 121 -1.61 8.82 14.15
C LYS A 121 -1.63 7.48 13.42
N ALA A 122 -2.73 7.19 12.74
CA ALA A 122 -2.77 6.18 11.69
C ALA A 122 -2.25 6.78 10.39
N VAL A 123 -1.36 6.07 9.70
CA VAL A 123 -0.82 6.50 8.40
C VAL A 123 -1.28 5.56 7.29
N PRO A 124 -1.58 6.07 6.08
CA PRO A 124 -1.88 5.21 4.94
C PRO A 124 -0.83 4.13 4.70
N PRO A 125 -1.21 3.00 4.10
CA PRO A 125 -0.23 2.03 3.62
C PRO A 125 0.75 2.73 2.67
N GLY A 126 2.05 2.58 2.94
CA GLY A 126 3.08 3.07 2.02
C GLY A 126 3.05 2.29 0.70
N THR A 127 3.49 2.91 -0.40
CA THR A 127 3.81 2.21 -1.65
C THR A 127 5.02 1.29 -1.43
N ALA A 128 4.77 0.08 -0.93
CA ALA A 128 5.74 -0.96 -0.61
C ALA A 128 6.83 -0.56 0.42
N GLN A 129 6.94 -1.35 1.49
CA GLN A 129 8.16 -1.38 2.31
C GLN A 129 9.20 -2.27 1.63
#